data_AF-A0A2J2H5W4-F1
#
_entry.id   AF-A0A2J2H5W4-F1
#
_cell.length_a   1.000
_cell.length_b   1.000
_cell.length_c   1.000
_cell.angle_alpha   90.00
_cell.angle_beta   90.00
_cell.angle_gamma   90.00
#
_symmetry.space_group_name_H-M   'P 1'
#
loop_
_entity.id
_entity.type
_entity.pdbx_description
1 polymer ?
#
loop_
_entity_poly.entity_id
_entity_poly.type
_entity_poly.pdbx_seq_one_letter_code
_entity_poly.pdbx_strand_id
1 'polypeptide(L)'
;MAWPGHRDEVRDVARRAAEIEAHHEERLRQVLAIISASPATLYDVARRLRWRTRAAAWADMSPYERYFAVGEALAHLMRLVRVGLAEEVVTGEGIAFRRA
;
A
#
# COMPACT_ATOMS: atom_id res chain seq x y z
N MET A 1 13.47 21.34 12.39
CA MET A 1 14.31 21.04 11.22
C MET A 1 14.95 19.68 11.38
N ALA A 2 15.05 18.89 10.31
CA ALA A 2 15.69 17.57 10.28
C ALA A 2 16.50 17.36 8.98
N TRP A 3 17.55 16.52 9.05
CA TRP A 3 18.44 16.17 7.95
C TRP A 3 18.20 14.71 7.56
N PRO A 4 17.34 14.42 6.57
CA PRO A 4 16.97 13.05 6.22
C PRO A 4 18.11 12.32 5.51
N GLY A 5 18.07 10.98 5.52
CA GLY A 5 19.04 10.16 4.78
C GLY A 5 18.97 10.32 3.25
N HIS A 6 17.91 10.94 2.73
CA HIS A 6 17.71 11.19 1.31
C HIS A 6 17.07 12.56 1.06
N ARG A 7 17.47 13.21 -0.04
CA ARG A 7 16.99 14.54 -0.50
C ARG A 7 17.37 15.68 0.46
N ASP A 8 16.75 16.83 0.24
CA ASP A 8 17.01 18.07 0.97
C ASP A 8 16.48 18.04 2.42
N GLU A 9 16.92 19.02 3.21
CA GLU A 9 16.49 19.25 4.58
C GLU A 9 14.96 19.38 4.73
N VAL A 10 14.41 18.84 5.83
CA VAL A 10 13.01 19.03 6.22
C VAL A 10 12.93 20.16 7.23
N ARG A 11 12.49 21.34 6.81
CA ARG A 11 12.40 22.53 7.68
C ARG A 11 11.33 22.38 8.75
N ASP A 12 10.13 21.97 8.34
CA ASP A 12 8.97 21.75 9.20
C ASP A 12 8.68 20.24 9.32
N VAL A 13 9.13 19.67 10.43
CA VAL A 13 9.06 18.22 10.70
C VAL A 13 7.64 17.80 11.03
N ALA A 14 6.91 18.62 11.79
CA ALA A 14 5.55 18.30 12.22
C ALA A 14 4.60 18.27 11.02
N ARG A 15 4.69 19.28 10.14
CA ARG A 15 3.94 19.27 8.88
C ARG A 15 4.29 18.07 8.02
N ARG A 16 5.58 17.73 7.89
CA ARG A 16 5.99 16.58 7.06
C ARG A 16 5.46 15.25 7.61
N ALA A 17 5.42 15.08 8.93
CA ALA A 17 4.82 13.91 9.56
C ALA A 17 3.33 13.81 9.23
N ALA A 18 2.57 14.91 9.40
CA ALA A 18 1.16 14.95 9.07
C ALA A 18 0.87 14.63 7.57
N GLU A 19 1.72 15.09 6.65
CA GLU A 19 1.62 14.74 5.23
C GLU A 19 1.81 13.24 4.97
N ILE A 20 2.73 12.60 5.69
CA ILE A 20 2.99 11.15 5.57
C ILE A 20 1.82 10.34 6.17
N GLU A 21 1.29 10.77 7.31
CA GLU A 21 0.11 10.16 7.92
C GLU A 21 -1.10 10.22 6.97
N ALA A 22 -1.45 11.41 6.48
CA ALA A 22 -2.55 11.60 5.54
C ALA A 22 -2.38 10.79 4.25
N HIS A 23 -1.13 10.68 3.76
CA HIS A 23 -0.83 9.81 2.64
C HIS A 23 -1.15 8.34 2.95
N HIS A 24 -0.72 7.80 4.08
CA HIS A 24 -1.00 6.41 4.43
C HIS A 24 -2.48 6.14 4.72
N GLU A 25 -3.21 7.11 5.26
CA GLU A 25 -4.67 7.00 5.41
C GLU A 25 -5.37 6.87 4.05
N GLU A 26 -4.94 7.65 3.06
CA GLU A 26 -5.42 7.52 1.67
C GLU A 26 -5.11 6.13 1.11
N ARG A 27 -3.88 5.63 1.30
CA ARG A 27 -3.50 4.29 0.84
C ARG A 27 -4.33 3.19 1.49
N LEU A 28 -4.57 3.27 2.80
CA LEU A 28 -5.41 2.32 3.51
C LEU A 28 -6.85 2.33 2.98
N ARG A 29 -7.42 3.52 2.70
CA ARG A 29 -8.76 3.64 2.11
C ARG A 29 -8.83 3.02 0.71
N GLN A 30 -7.79 3.20 -0.12
CA GLN A 30 -7.71 2.57 -1.44
C GLN A 30 -7.64 1.04 -1.36
N VAL A 31 -6.77 0.51 -0.48
CA VAL A 31 -6.66 -0.94 -0.27
C VAL A 31 -7.97 -1.53 0.24
N LEU A 32 -8.58 -0.87 1.24
CA LEU A 32 -9.86 -1.31 1.80
C LEU A 32 -10.96 -1.32 0.73
N ALA A 33 -11.01 -0.32 -0.15
CA ALA A 33 -11.96 -0.28 -1.25
C ALA A 33 -11.79 -1.46 -2.22
N ILE A 34 -10.53 -1.83 -2.55
CA ILE A 34 -10.24 -2.98 -3.43
C ILE A 34 -10.78 -4.27 -2.84
N ILE A 35 -10.49 -4.55 -1.56
CA ILE A 35 -10.91 -5.80 -0.90
C ILE A 35 -12.38 -5.80 -0.45
N SER A 36 -13.04 -4.64 -0.45
CA SER A 36 -14.48 -4.52 -0.20
C SER A 36 -15.32 -4.89 -1.43
N ALA A 37 -14.80 -4.64 -2.64
CA ALA A 37 -15.50 -4.98 -3.87
C ALA A 37 -15.54 -6.50 -4.11
N SER A 38 -14.45 -7.19 -3.80
CA SER A 38 -14.34 -8.66 -3.81
C SER A 38 -13.10 -9.07 -3.01
N PRO A 39 -13.05 -10.30 -2.47
CA PRO A 39 -11.79 -10.86 -1.97
C PRO A 39 -10.70 -10.74 -3.04
N ALA A 40 -9.49 -10.35 -2.63
CA ALA A 40 -8.38 -10.11 -3.55
C ALA A 40 -7.06 -10.60 -2.93
N THR A 41 -6.18 -11.17 -3.75
CA THR A 41 -4.84 -11.56 -3.31
C THR A 41 -3.96 -10.33 -3.08
N LEU A 42 -2.84 -10.49 -2.36
CA LEU A 42 -1.81 -9.46 -2.26
C LEU A 42 -1.40 -8.91 -3.64
N TYR A 43 -1.22 -9.81 -4.61
CA TYR A 43 -0.80 -9.45 -5.96
C TYR A 43 -1.88 -8.65 -6.69
N ASP A 44 -3.16 -9.01 -6.53
CA ASP A 44 -4.27 -8.25 -7.11
C ASP A 44 -4.34 -6.83 -6.54
N VAL A 45 -4.19 -6.68 -5.22
CA VAL A 45 -4.17 -5.38 -4.56
C VAL A 45 -3.02 -4.54 -5.08
N ALA A 46 -1.80 -5.09 -5.11
CA ALA A 46 -0.63 -4.38 -5.60
C ALA A 46 -0.80 -3.91 -7.06
N ARG A 47 -1.38 -4.75 -7.93
CA ARG A 47 -1.63 -4.43 -9.34
C ARG A 47 -2.69 -3.36 -9.58
N ARG A 48 -3.70 -3.28 -8.71
CA ARG A 48 -4.84 -2.36 -8.85
C ARG A 48 -4.54 -0.98 -8.26
N LEU A 49 -3.60 -0.88 -7.32
CA LEU A 49 -3.14 0.39 -6.79
C LEU A 49 -2.39 1.20 -7.85
N ARG A 50 -2.55 2.52 -7.80
CA ARG A 50 -1.70 3.44 -8.55
C ARG A 50 -0.40 3.69 -7.77
N TRP A 51 0.72 3.63 -8.48
CA TRP A 51 2.05 3.81 -7.92
C TRP A 51 2.69 5.07 -8.49
N ARG A 52 3.49 5.76 -7.68
CA ARG A 52 4.22 6.95 -8.12
C ARG A 52 5.52 6.54 -8.82
N THR A 53 5.38 5.93 -10.00
CA THR A 53 6.50 5.52 -10.86
C THR A 53 6.38 6.19 -12.24
N ARG A 54 7.37 5.97 -13.11
CA ARG A 54 7.32 6.42 -14.51
C ARG A 54 6.60 5.42 -15.44
N ALA A 55 6.33 4.22 -14.94
CA ALA A 55 5.65 3.18 -15.69
C ALA A 55 4.19 3.55 -15.95
N ALA A 56 3.70 3.35 -17.17
CA ALA A 56 2.31 3.65 -17.53
C ALA A 56 1.34 2.60 -16.96
N ALA A 57 1.77 1.34 -16.90
CA ALA A 57 1.04 0.23 -16.32
C ALA A 57 1.94 -0.68 -15.47
N TRP A 58 1.31 -1.57 -14.70
CA TRP A 58 1.99 -2.59 -13.90
C TRP A 58 2.98 -3.45 -14.73
N ALA A 59 2.63 -3.75 -15.98
CA ALA A 59 3.46 -4.55 -16.88
C ALA A 59 4.80 -3.84 -17.21
N ASP A 60 4.77 -2.50 -17.27
CA ASP A 60 5.93 -1.68 -17.63
C ASP A 60 6.86 -1.40 -16.43
N MET A 61 6.42 -1.71 -15.22
CA MET A 61 7.25 -1.60 -14.02
C MET A 61 8.40 -2.61 -14.10
N SER A 62 9.59 -2.19 -13.67
CA SER A 62 10.71 -3.11 -13.48
C SER A 62 10.40 -4.16 -12.41
N PRO A 63 11.10 -5.32 -12.41
CA PRO A 63 10.97 -6.29 -11.33
C PRO A 63 11.19 -5.70 -9.93
N TYR A 64 12.12 -4.74 -9.81
CA TYR A 64 12.40 -4.06 -8.55
C TYR A 64 11.24 -3.17 -8.11
N GLU A 65 10.68 -2.36 -9.00
CA GLU A 65 9.50 -1.53 -8.68
C GLU A 65 8.30 -2.39 -8.26
N ARG A 66 8.06 -3.51 -8.93
CA ARG A 66 6.99 -4.45 -8.53
C ARG A 66 7.25 -5.06 -7.17
N TYR A 67 8.51 -5.37 -6.85
CA TYR A 67 8.89 -5.90 -5.53
C TYR A 67 8.53 -4.91 -4.40
N PHE A 68 8.87 -3.62 -4.53
CA PHE A 68 8.47 -2.61 -3.53
C PHE A 68 6.96 -2.42 -3.47
N ALA A 69 6.29 -2.39 -4.61
CA ALA A 69 4.84 -2.23 -4.66
C ALA A 69 4.10 -3.37 -3.93
N VAL A 70 4.54 -4.61 -4.14
CA VAL A 70 4.00 -5.77 -3.42
C VAL A 70 4.28 -5.66 -1.92
N GLY A 71 5.50 -5.29 -1.51
CA GLY A 71 5.85 -5.11 -0.09
C GLY A 71 5.00 -4.04 0.61
N GLU A 72 4.83 -2.87 -0.02
CA GLU A 72 4.01 -1.78 0.51
C GLU A 72 2.53 -2.19 0.60
N ALA A 73 1.99 -2.85 -0.42
CA ALA A 73 0.62 -3.35 -0.41
C ALA A 73 0.38 -4.34 0.75
N LEU A 74 1.34 -5.23 1.01
CA LEU A 74 1.26 -6.17 2.13
C LEU A 74 1.24 -5.45 3.47
N ALA A 75 2.11 -4.44 3.66
CA ALA A 75 2.13 -3.66 4.89
C ALA A 75 0.76 -2.98 5.17
N HIS A 76 0.09 -2.48 4.13
CA HIS A 76 -1.26 -1.92 4.26
C HIS A 76 -2.33 -2.96 4.58
N LEU A 77 -2.30 -4.13 3.93
CA LEU A 77 -3.21 -5.23 4.24
C LEU A 77 -3.05 -5.70 5.68
N MET A 78 -1.82 -5.95 6.12
CA MET A 78 -1.52 -6.32 7.51
C MET A 78 -1.96 -5.24 8.50
N ARG A 79 -1.80 -3.96 8.16
CA ARG A 79 -2.30 -2.86 9.00
C ARG A 79 -3.81 -2.92 9.14
N LEU A 80 -4.56 -3.15 8.05
CA LEU A 80 -6.03 -3.28 8.07
C LEU A 80 -6.49 -4.51 8.86
N VAL A 81 -5.81 -5.65 8.70
CA VAL A 81 -6.08 -6.86 9.49
C VAL A 81 -5.86 -6.58 10.98
N ARG A 82 -4.74 -5.93 11.34
CA ARG A 82 -4.41 -5.59 12.73
C ARG A 82 -5.42 -4.66 13.40
N VAL A 83 -6.13 -3.80 12.64
CA VAL A 83 -7.19 -2.93 13.17
C VAL A 83 -8.60 -3.52 13.03
N GLY A 84 -8.71 -4.77 12.57
CA GLY A 84 -10.01 -5.44 12.40
C GLY A 84 -10.87 -4.89 11.27
N LEU A 85 -10.25 -4.28 10.24
CA LEU A 85 -10.97 -3.81 9.05
C LEU A 85 -10.84 -4.77 7.85
N ALA A 86 -9.98 -5.78 7.95
CA ALA A 86 -9.79 -6.80 6.93
C ALA A 86 -9.53 -8.17 7.57
N GLU A 87 -9.77 -9.22 6.80
CA GLU A 87 -9.49 -10.61 7.19
C GLU A 87 -8.72 -11.32 6.08
N GLU A 88 -7.82 -12.22 6.49
CA GLU A 88 -7.21 -13.21 5.59
C GLU A 88 -8.18 -14.37 5.36
N VAL A 89 -8.28 -14.79 4.10
CA VAL A 89 -9.12 -15.91 3.66
C VAL A 89 -8.23 -16.91 2.93
N VAL A 90 -8.15 -18.12 3.46
CA VAL A 90 -7.49 -19.25 2.79
C VAL A 90 -8.40 -19.76 1.69
N THR A 91 -7.89 -19.79 0.47
CA THR A 91 -8.54 -20.36 -0.71
C THR A 91 -7.81 -21.61 -1.16
N GLY A 92 -8.35 -22.33 -2.15
CA GLY A 92 -7.63 -23.45 -2.79
C GLY A 92 -6.35 -23.04 -3.53
N GLU A 93 -6.16 -21.74 -3.79
CA GLU A 93 -5.06 -21.19 -4.59
C GLU A 93 -4.07 -20.33 -3.78
N GLY A 94 -4.36 -20.08 -2.49
CA GLY A 94 -3.49 -19.30 -1.61
C GLY A 94 -4.26 -18.44 -0.60
N ILE A 95 -3.74 -17.25 -0.32
CA ILE A 95 -4.33 -16.29 0.62
C ILE A 95 -4.92 -15.11 -0.14
N ALA A 96 -6.19 -14.83 0.14
CA ALA A 96 -6.88 -13.62 -0.26
C ALA A 96 -7.20 -12.76 0.97
N PHE A 97 -7.55 -11.50 0.74
CA PHE A 97 -7.99 -10.57 1.77
C PHE A 97 -9.38 -10.07 1.42
N ARG A 98 -10.24 -9.94 2.43
CA ARG A 98 -11.57 -9.31 2.31
C ARG A 98 -11.75 -8.28 3.41
N ARG A 99 -12.72 -7.38 3.25
CA ARG A 99 -13.17 -6.53 4.35
C ARG A 99 -13.82 -7.38 5.46
N ALA A 100 -13.49 -7.06 6.71
CA ALA A 100 -14.09 -7.66 7.91
C ALA A 100 -15.56 -7.20 8.08
#